data_AF-V9H8X9-F1
#
_entry.id   AF-V9H8X9-F1
#
_cell.length_a   1.000
_cell.length_b   1.000
_cell.length_c   1.000
_cell.angle_alpha   90.00
_cell.angle_beta   90.00
_cell.angle_gamma   90.00
#
_symmetry.space_group_name_H-M   'P 1'
#
loop_
_entity.id
_entity.type
_entity.pdbx_description
1 polymer ?
#
loop_
_entity_poly.entity_id
_entity_poly.type
_entity_poly.pdbx_seq_one_letter_code
_entity_poly.pdbx_strand_id
1 'polypeptide(L)'
;MYCKSCGNEVSIEDSFCVRCGNKVDSKNIYENINTNIKKEYKFSKVKQLGAVNIAVIDTNITVDNNRINIAEQRKILGLFKGKRKANSLIITDIKGITTKATIDTIDLIYAIVFALIGIALPPAFIISAVCLFTGYGQRIFIKDKNGNEVKIQAEKSPIVQEFIHEVNTYINI
;
A
#
# COMPACT_ATOMS: atom_id res chain seq x y z
N MET A 1 25.49 -26.79 -2.14
CA MET A 1 24.68 -28.04 -2.17
C MET A 1 25.62 -29.24 -2.30
N TYR A 2 25.14 -30.49 -2.20
CA TYR A 2 26.01 -31.67 -2.37
C TYR A 2 25.63 -32.50 -3.59
N CYS A 3 26.63 -32.98 -4.32
CA CYS A 3 26.47 -33.88 -5.47
C CYS A 3 25.86 -35.21 -5.03
N LYS A 4 24.71 -35.60 -5.59
CA LYS A 4 24.04 -36.88 -5.27
C LYS A 4 24.85 -38.13 -5.60
N SER A 5 25.87 -38.00 -6.45
CA SER A 5 26.67 -39.16 -6.90
C SER A 5 27.99 -39.34 -6.18
N CYS A 6 28.60 -38.28 -5.66
CA CYS A 6 29.91 -38.37 -5.00
C CYS A 6 30.02 -37.59 -3.68
N GLY A 7 28.95 -36.91 -3.25
CA GLY A 7 28.91 -36.16 -2.00
C GLY A 7 29.77 -34.90 -1.96
N ASN A 8 30.36 -34.46 -3.08
CA ASN A 8 31.16 -33.23 -3.11
C ASN A 8 30.27 -32.00 -2.92
N GLU A 9 30.80 -30.95 -2.31
CA GLU A 9 30.15 -29.64 -2.32
C GLU A 9 30.15 -29.07 -3.75
N VAL A 10 29.02 -28.50 -4.15
CA VAL A 10 28.78 -27.95 -5.49
C VAL A 10 28.07 -26.60 -5.35
N SER A 11 28.48 -25.63 -6.15
CA SER A 11 27.84 -24.30 -6.23
C SER A 11 26.52 -24.37 -6.98
N ILE A 12 25.62 -23.41 -6.73
CA ILE A 12 24.29 -23.34 -7.36
C ILE A 12 24.38 -23.03 -8.87
N GLU A 13 25.49 -22.43 -9.30
CA GLU A 13 25.74 -22.03 -10.68
C GLU A 13 26.41 -23.14 -11.52
N ASP A 14 26.90 -24.21 -10.88
CA ASP A 14 27.64 -25.27 -11.56
C ASP A 14 26.69 -26.19 -12.34
N SER A 15 26.94 -26.38 -13.63
CA SER A 15 26.20 -27.34 -14.47
C SER A 15 26.66 -28.79 -14.26
N PHE A 16 27.85 -28.97 -13.70
CA PHE A 16 28.48 -30.27 -13.49
C PHE A 16 29.29 -30.27 -12.19
N CYS A 17 29.35 -31.41 -11.51
CA CYS A 17 30.20 -31.56 -10.34
C CYS A 17 31.67 -31.57 -10.77
N VAL A 18 32.45 -30.60 -10.28
CA VAL A 18 33.89 -30.48 -10.57
C VAL A 18 34.72 -31.71 -10.17
N ARG A 19 34.21 -32.54 -9.26
CA ARG A 19 34.92 -33.72 -8.77
C ARG A 19 34.63 -35.01 -9.55
N CYS A 20 33.39 -35.22 -10.00
CA CYS A 20 33.00 -36.50 -10.62
C CYS A 20 32.40 -36.36 -12.02
N GLY A 21 32.25 -35.13 -12.54
CA GLY A 21 31.72 -34.88 -13.87
C GLY A 21 30.22 -35.12 -14.03
N ASN A 22 29.51 -35.59 -13.00
CA ASN A 22 28.07 -35.78 -13.10
C ASN A 22 27.34 -34.45 -13.21
N LYS A 23 26.33 -34.44 -14.08
CA LYS A 23 25.46 -33.29 -14.31
C LYS A 23 24.70 -32.95 -13.04
N VAL A 24 24.70 -31.66 -12.69
CA VAL A 24 24.00 -31.13 -11.52
C VAL A 24 22.74 -30.46 -12.06
N ASP A 25 21.59 -30.85 -11.52
CA ASP A 25 20.28 -30.40 -12.02
C ASP A 25 19.96 -29.00 -11.49
N SER A 26 20.68 -27.99 -11.99
CA SER A 26 20.57 -26.58 -11.61
C SER A 26 19.24 -25.93 -12.04
N LYS A 27 18.45 -26.61 -12.87
CA LYS A 27 17.15 -26.10 -13.38
C LYS A 27 16.09 -25.91 -12.29
N ASN A 28 16.14 -26.67 -11.20
CA ASN A 28 15.12 -26.59 -10.14
C ASN A 28 15.29 -25.40 -9.18
N ILE A 29 16.42 -24.69 -9.21
CA ILE A 29 16.66 -23.56 -8.29
C ILE A 29 16.31 -22.22 -8.96
N TYR A 30 16.56 -22.06 -10.27
CA TYR A 30 16.15 -20.86 -11.01
C TYR A 30 14.64 -20.78 -11.29
N GLU A 31 13.91 -21.89 -11.22
CA GLU A 31 12.45 -21.89 -11.26
C GLU A 31 11.80 -21.44 -9.94
N ASN A 32 12.54 -21.46 -8.82
CA ASN A 32 12.05 -20.97 -7.53
C ASN A 32 12.32 -19.46 -7.30
N ILE A 33 13.21 -18.83 -8.08
CA ILE A 33 13.45 -17.38 -8.03
C ILE A 33 12.57 -16.63 -9.04
N ASN A 34 11.99 -17.33 -10.03
CA ASN A 34 11.02 -16.79 -10.99
C ASN A 34 9.57 -17.23 -10.70
N THR A 35 9.21 -17.41 -9.44
CA THR A 35 7.80 -17.15 -9.11
C THR A 35 7.61 -15.64 -9.27
N ASN A 36 6.73 -15.23 -10.18
CA ASN A 36 6.16 -13.89 -10.10
C ASN A 36 5.55 -13.78 -8.71
N ILE A 37 6.27 -13.21 -7.73
CA ILE A 37 5.74 -12.98 -6.39
C ILE A 37 4.76 -11.81 -6.56
N LYS A 38 3.59 -12.17 -7.08
CA LYS A 38 2.46 -11.30 -7.25
C LYS A 38 1.76 -11.25 -5.90
N LYS A 39 2.20 -10.34 -5.05
CA LYS A 39 1.54 -10.12 -3.76
C LYS A 39 0.38 -9.16 -3.93
N GLU A 40 -0.74 -9.50 -3.33
CA GLU A 40 -1.96 -8.71 -3.38
C GLU A 40 -2.31 -8.19 -1.99
N TYR A 41 -2.46 -6.88 -1.88
CA TYR A 41 -2.93 -6.20 -0.67
C TYR A 41 -4.31 -5.63 -0.91
N LYS A 42 -5.26 -6.02 -0.07
CA LYS A 42 -6.65 -5.55 -0.13
C LYS A 42 -7.01 -4.91 1.19
N PHE A 43 -7.39 -3.65 1.14
CA PHE A 43 -7.86 -2.91 2.30
C PHE A 43 -8.88 -1.86 1.88
N SER A 44 -9.74 -1.47 2.82
CA SER A 44 -10.78 -0.49 2.58
C SER A 44 -10.68 0.66 3.57
N LYS A 45 -10.96 1.86 3.10
CA LYS A 45 -11.15 3.05 3.94
C LYS A 45 -12.64 3.31 4.05
N VAL A 46 -13.18 3.31 5.27
CA VAL A 46 -14.56 3.71 5.52
C VAL A 46 -14.60 5.17 5.99
N LYS A 47 -15.47 5.97 5.37
CA LYS A 47 -15.83 7.31 5.83
C LYS A 47 -17.19 7.23 6.49
N GLN A 48 -17.23 7.47 7.79
CA GLN A 48 -18.43 7.36 8.62
C GLN A 48 -18.91 8.73 9.05
N LEU A 49 -20.22 8.86 9.26
CA LEU A 49 -20.84 9.96 10.00
C LEU A 49 -21.81 9.35 11.00
N GLY A 50 -21.44 9.40 12.28
CA GLY A 50 -22.13 8.62 13.31
C GLY A 50 -22.07 7.12 12.99
N ALA A 51 -23.22 6.45 13.03
CA ALA A 51 -23.35 5.02 12.73
C ALA A 51 -23.43 4.70 11.22
N VAL A 52 -23.39 5.71 10.34
CA VAL A 52 -23.65 5.52 8.91
C VAL A 52 -22.36 5.56 8.10
N ASN A 53 -22.13 4.52 7.29
CA ASN A 53 -21.02 4.46 6.32
C ASN A 53 -21.36 5.29 5.07
N ILE A 54 -20.91 6.54 5.02
CA ILE A 54 -21.16 7.44 3.88
C ILE A 54 -20.44 6.94 2.62
N ALA A 55 -19.18 6.54 2.76
CA ALA A 55 -18.40 6.06 1.64
C ALA A 55 -17.42 4.98 2.06
N VAL A 56 -17.22 4.00 1.18
CA VAL A 56 -16.19 2.98 1.30
C VAL A 56 -15.27 3.10 0.09
N ILE A 57 -13.96 3.12 0.32
CA ILE A 57 -12.96 3.14 -0.75
C ILE A 57 -12.20 1.84 -0.65
N ASP A 58 -12.49 0.93 -1.57
CA ASP A 58 -11.79 -0.35 -1.67
C ASP A 58 -10.51 -0.14 -2.48
N THR A 59 -9.39 -0.53 -1.90
CA THR A 59 -8.07 -0.45 -2.54
C THR A 59 -7.55 -1.86 -2.74
N ASN A 60 -7.16 -2.17 -3.97
CA ASN A 60 -6.42 -3.37 -4.32
C ASN A 60 -5.04 -2.95 -4.86
N ILE A 61 -3.98 -3.45 -4.24
CA ILE A 61 -2.61 -3.22 -4.66
C ILE A 61 -2.02 -4.56 -5.05
N THR A 62 -1.45 -4.61 -6.25
CA THR A 62 -0.68 -5.74 -6.74
C THR A 62 0.77 -5.31 -6.86
N VAL A 63 1.65 -6.00 -6.15
CA VAL A 63 3.09 -5.83 -6.24
C VAL A 63 3.64 -6.98 -7.08
N ASP A 64 4.20 -6.64 -8.23
CA ASP A 64 4.97 -7.53 -9.10
C ASP A 64 6.47 -7.18 -8.96
N ASN A 65 7.37 -7.97 -9.55
CA ASN A 65 8.82 -7.80 -9.41
C ASN A 65 9.36 -6.40 -9.77
N ASN A 66 8.67 -5.65 -10.63
CA ASN A 66 9.11 -4.32 -11.09
C ASN A 66 8.05 -3.23 -10.93
N ARG A 67 6.79 -3.60 -10.60
CA ARG A 67 5.67 -2.65 -10.66
C ARG A 67 4.73 -2.80 -9.49
N ILE A 68 4.22 -1.67 -9.04
CA ILE A 68 3.11 -1.57 -8.09
C ILE A 68 1.89 -1.05 -8.84
N ASN A 69 0.87 -1.89 -8.96
CA ASN A 69 -0.40 -1.54 -9.57
C ASN A 69 -1.43 -1.28 -8.47
N ILE A 70 -2.02 -0.10 -8.47
CA ILE A 70 -2.96 0.36 -7.45
C ILE A 70 -4.30 0.63 -8.12
N ALA A 71 -5.36 -0.02 -7.64
CA ALA A 71 -6.73 0.22 -8.07
C ALA A 71 -7.60 0.60 -6.87
N GLU A 72 -8.18 1.80 -6.91
CA GLU A 72 -9.12 2.31 -5.91
C GLU A 72 -10.54 2.39 -6.52
N GLN A 73 -11.51 1.82 -5.82
CA GLN A 73 -12.94 1.92 -6.14
C GLN A 73 -13.67 2.61 -4.99
N ARG A 74 -14.23 3.79 -5.25
CA ARG A 74 -15.13 4.45 -4.31
C ARG A 74 -16.55 3.89 -4.46
N LYS A 75 -17.20 3.62 -3.34
CA LYS A 75 -18.62 3.30 -3.19
C LYS A 75 -19.23 4.32 -2.25
N ILE A 76 -20.37 4.90 -2.62
CA ILE A 76 -21.10 5.87 -1.80
C ILE A 76 -22.38 5.18 -1.33
N LEU A 77 -22.65 5.21 -0.02
CA LEU A 77 -23.78 4.57 0.64
C LEU A 77 -23.94 3.08 0.29
N GLY A 78 -22.84 2.39 -0.04
CA GLY A 78 -22.83 0.99 -0.49
C GLY A 78 -23.45 0.73 -1.86
N LEU A 79 -24.28 1.63 -2.39
CA LEU A 79 -25.09 1.43 -3.60
C LEU A 79 -24.45 2.02 -4.85
N PHE A 80 -23.84 3.21 -4.73
CA PHE A 80 -23.37 3.95 -5.89
C PHE A 80 -21.87 3.75 -6.10
N LYS A 81 -21.50 3.07 -7.20
CA LYS A 81 -20.10 2.96 -7.64
C LYS A 81 -19.65 4.30 -8.20
N GLY A 82 -18.77 4.98 -7.47
CA GLY A 82 -18.13 6.21 -7.89
C GLY A 82 -16.99 5.97 -8.87
N LYS A 83 -16.21 7.03 -9.10
CA LYS A 83 -15.03 7.01 -9.99
C LYS A 83 -14.03 5.94 -9.56
N ARG A 84 -13.52 5.20 -10.54
CA ARG A 84 -12.33 4.35 -10.41
C ARG A 84 -11.08 5.18 -10.56
N LYS A 85 -10.06 4.88 -9.76
CA LYS A 85 -8.74 5.47 -9.89
C LYS A 85 -7.73 4.33 -9.96
N ALA A 86 -6.93 4.31 -11.03
CA ALA A 86 -5.89 3.31 -11.22
C ALA A 86 -4.55 4.02 -11.44
N ASN A 87 -3.50 3.55 -10.77
CA ASN A 87 -2.14 4.03 -10.95
C ASN A 87 -1.20 2.83 -11.08
N SER A 88 -0.17 2.97 -11.90
CA SER A 88 0.91 1.98 -12.01
C SER A 88 2.22 2.72 -11.78
N LEU A 89 3.07 2.17 -10.93
CA LEU A 89 4.36 2.75 -10.54
C LEU A 89 5.45 1.71 -10.77
N ILE A 90 6.61 2.15 -11.24
CA ILE A 90 7.80 1.29 -11.36
C ILE A 90 8.57 1.39 -10.04
N ILE A 91 8.94 0.25 -9.45
CA ILE A 91 9.56 0.19 -8.11
C ILE A 91 10.87 0.98 -8.08
N THR A 92 11.67 0.88 -9.14
CA THR A 92 12.96 1.59 -9.27
C THR A 92 12.82 3.10 -9.22
N ASP A 93 11.66 3.65 -9.58
CA ASP A 93 11.42 5.08 -9.64
C ASP A 93 10.91 5.62 -8.29
N ILE A 94 10.59 4.74 -7.35
CA ILE A 94 10.10 5.14 -6.03
C ILE A 94 11.28 5.66 -5.20
N LYS A 95 11.20 6.92 -4.80
CA LYS A 95 12.13 7.55 -3.85
C LYS A 95 11.81 7.18 -2.41
N GLY A 96 10.54 6.94 -2.10
CA GLY A 96 10.11 6.55 -0.76
C GLY A 96 8.61 6.39 -0.63
N ILE A 97 8.22 5.62 0.39
CA ILE A 97 6.83 5.41 0.80
C ILE A 97 6.66 5.81 2.27
N THR A 98 5.63 6.60 2.56
CA THR A 98 5.35 7.06 3.93
C THR A 98 3.85 7.07 4.20
N THR A 99 3.47 6.99 5.48
CA THR A 99 2.10 7.32 5.89
C THR A 99 2.06 8.60 6.69
N LYS A 100 1.04 9.41 6.45
CA LYS A 100 0.77 10.61 7.25
C LYS A 100 -0.69 10.62 7.68
N ALA A 101 -0.92 11.16 8.88
CA ALA A 101 -2.26 11.54 9.29
C ALA A 101 -2.64 12.83 8.54
N THR A 102 -3.81 12.83 7.90
CA THR A 102 -4.36 13.97 7.19
C THR A 102 -5.82 14.12 7.54
N ILE A 103 -6.26 15.36 7.75
CA ILE A 103 -7.68 15.65 7.96
C ILE A 103 -8.48 15.46 6.66
N ASP A 104 -9.72 14.98 6.77
CA ASP A 104 -10.67 15.01 5.67
C ASP A 104 -11.03 16.46 5.33
N THR A 105 -11.06 16.78 4.04
CA THR A 105 -11.37 18.13 3.57
C THR A 105 -12.77 18.55 3.96
N ILE A 106 -13.72 17.62 4.00
CA ILE A 106 -15.10 17.89 4.40
C ILE A 106 -15.17 18.22 5.90
N ASP A 107 -14.50 17.45 6.76
CA ASP A 107 -14.45 17.73 8.19
C ASP A 107 -13.73 19.04 8.50
N LEU A 108 -12.69 19.39 7.74
CA LEU A 108 -12.03 20.69 7.84
C LEU A 108 -12.98 21.84 7.46
N ILE A 109 -13.76 21.70 6.37
CA ILE A 109 -14.76 22.71 5.97
C ILE A 109 -15.81 22.87 7.07
N TYR A 110 -16.36 21.77 7.59
CA TYR A 110 -17.34 21.84 8.67
C TYR A 110 -16.77 22.45 9.94
N ALA A 111 -15.54 22.12 10.33
CA ALA A 111 -14.88 22.74 11.47
C ALA A 111 -14.79 24.26 11.31
N ILE A 112 -14.37 24.75 10.14
CA ILE A 112 -14.29 26.20 9.86
C ILE A 112 -15.69 26.85 9.96
N VAL A 113 -16.70 26.25 9.33
CA VAL A 113 -18.08 26.77 9.34
C VAL A 113 -18.64 26.83 10.77
N PHE A 114 -18.51 25.76 11.54
CA PHE A 114 -19.00 25.71 12.92
C PHE A 114 -18.20 26.61 13.88
N ALA A 115 -16.91 26.81 13.63
CA ALA A 115 -16.12 27.79 14.39
C ALA A 115 -16.63 29.22 14.17
N LEU A 116 -17.00 29.59 12.94
CA LEU A 116 -17.60 30.90 12.65
C LEU A 116 -18.98 31.06 13.29
N ILE A 117 -19.84 30.03 13.21
CA ILE A 117 -21.15 30.02 13.88
C ILE A 117 -20.98 30.11 15.41
N GLY A 118 -19.92 29.50 15.95
CA GLY A 118 -19.55 29.53 17.36
C GLY A 118 -19.51 30.93 17.97
N ILE A 119 -19.14 31.94 17.19
CA ILE A 119 -19.10 33.34 17.62
C ILE A 119 -20.48 33.82 18.08
N ALA A 120 -21.55 33.43 17.38
CA ALA A 120 -22.93 33.78 17.73
C ALA A 120 -23.60 32.71 18.60
N LEU A 121 -23.22 31.44 18.45
CA LEU A 121 -23.78 30.30 19.17
C LEU A 121 -22.66 29.46 19.80
N PRO A 122 -22.23 29.75 21.04
CA PRO A 122 -21.07 29.11 21.66
C PRO A 122 -21.04 27.57 21.62
N PRO A 123 -22.18 26.85 21.75
CA PRO A 123 -22.19 25.39 21.59
C PRO A 123 -21.65 24.87 20.25
N ALA A 124 -21.69 25.67 19.17
CA ALA A 124 -21.16 25.25 17.87
C ALA A 124 -19.63 25.04 17.87
N PHE A 125 -18.89 25.65 18.81
CA PHE A 125 -17.46 25.34 18.99
C PHE A 125 -17.21 23.88 19.36
N ILE A 126 -18.13 23.24 20.09
CA ILE A 126 -18.03 21.81 20.42
C ILE A 126 -18.10 20.98 19.15
N ILE A 127 -19.01 21.31 18.23
CA ILE A 127 -19.15 20.61 16.95
C ILE A 127 -17.88 20.79 16.11
N SER A 128 -17.34 22.01 16.05
CA SER A 128 -16.06 22.27 15.39
C SER A 128 -14.92 21.43 15.97
N ALA A 129 -14.82 21.35 17.30
CA ALA A 129 -13.81 20.54 17.97
C ALA A 129 -13.96 19.04 17.66
N VAL A 130 -15.20 18.54 17.63
CA VAL A 130 -15.50 17.16 17.23
C VAL A 130 -15.06 16.91 15.78
N CYS A 131 -15.42 17.78 14.83
CA CYS A 131 -15.00 17.65 13.43
C CYS A 131 -13.47 17.60 13.27
N LEU A 132 -12.74 18.46 14.00
CA LEU A 132 -11.28 18.43 13.98
C LEU A 132 -10.73 17.13 14.58
N PHE A 133 -11.31 16.64 15.68
CA PHE A 133 -10.84 15.43 16.35
C PHE A 133 -11.11 14.16 15.52
N THR A 134 -12.32 14.01 14.98
CA THR A 134 -12.74 12.81 14.25
C THR A 134 -12.30 12.82 12.78
N GLY A 135 -11.98 13.99 12.21
CA GLY A 135 -11.64 14.12 10.80
C GLY A 135 -10.26 13.61 10.41
N TYR A 136 -9.40 13.23 11.36
CA TYR A 136 -8.06 12.71 11.04
C TYR A 136 -8.10 11.28 10.52
N GLY A 137 -7.53 11.06 9.34
CA GLY A 137 -7.37 9.75 8.73
C GLY A 137 -5.94 9.49 8.23
N GLN A 138 -5.55 8.22 8.17
CA GLN A 138 -4.28 7.85 7.53
C GLN A 138 -4.37 7.92 6.00
N ARG A 139 -3.28 8.29 5.35
CA ARG A 139 -3.07 8.18 3.91
C ARG A 139 -1.64 7.69 3.63
N ILE A 140 -1.49 6.90 2.57
CA ILE A 140 -0.19 6.45 2.07
C ILE A 140 0.25 7.42 0.97
N PHE A 141 1.52 7.82 1.02
CA PHE A 141 2.17 8.71 0.08
C PHE A 141 3.36 7.99 -0.52
N ILE A 142 3.30 7.74 -1.83
CA ILE A 142 4.40 7.17 -2.61
C ILE A 142 5.00 8.30 -3.44
N LYS A 143 6.28 8.61 -3.20
CA LYS A 143 7.01 9.66 -3.92
C LYS A 143 7.91 9.03 -4.96
N ASP A 144 7.83 9.53 -6.19
CA ASP A 144 8.73 9.24 -7.29
C ASP A 144 10.03 10.09 -7.14
N LYS A 145 11.14 9.60 -7.70
CA LYS A 145 12.39 10.35 -7.92
C LYS A 145 12.17 11.66 -8.67
N ASN A 146 11.18 11.70 -9.57
CA ASN A 146 10.80 12.91 -10.31
C ASN A 146 10.01 13.93 -9.46
N GLY A 147 9.71 13.63 -8.20
CA GLY A 147 8.94 14.49 -7.31
C GLY A 147 7.42 14.33 -7.40
N ASN A 148 6.91 13.48 -8.29
CA ASN A 148 5.49 13.12 -8.35
C ASN A 148 5.06 12.35 -7.10
N GLU A 149 3.82 12.52 -6.67
CA GLU A 149 3.29 11.87 -5.46
C GLU A 149 1.94 11.18 -5.73
N VAL A 150 1.91 9.87 -5.52
CA VAL A 150 0.67 9.08 -5.53
C VAL A 150 0.14 8.96 -4.11
N LYS A 151 -1.10 9.42 -3.92
CA LYS A 151 -1.83 9.39 -2.65
C LYS A 151 -2.86 8.27 -2.67
N ILE A 152 -2.82 7.39 -1.67
CA ILE A 152 -3.76 6.27 -1.50
C ILE A 152 -4.49 6.47 -0.17
N GLN A 153 -5.82 6.33 -0.19
CA GLN A 153 -6.62 6.42 1.02
C GLN A 153 -6.58 5.09 1.77
N ALA A 154 -6.10 5.11 3.01
CA ALA A 154 -5.90 3.90 3.80
C ALA A 154 -6.37 4.09 5.25
N GLU A 155 -6.68 2.99 5.91
CA GLU A 155 -6.91 2.95 7.35
C GLU A 155 -5.67 2.42 8.07
N LYS A 156 -5.57 2.69 9.37
CA LYS A 156 -4.57 2.03 10.23
C LYS A 156 -4.91 0.55 10.32
N SER A 157 -4.30 -0.26 9.46
CA SER A 157 -4.45 -1.71 9.47
C SER A 157 -3.08 -2.41 9.39
N PRO A 158 -2.96 -3.64 9.93
CA PRO A 158 -1.73 -4.43 9.80
C PRO A 158 -1.31 -4.64 8.34
N ILE A 159 -2.29 -4.87 7.45
CA ILE A 159 -2.07 -5.07 6.00
C ILE A 159 -1.40 -3.85 5.37
N VAL A 160 -1.81 -2.64 5.78
CA VAL A 160 -1.20 -1.40 5.28
C VAL A 160 0.25 -1.28 5.75
N GLN A 161 0.53 -1.65 7.01
CA GLN A 161 1.91 -1.62 7.54
C GLN A 161 2.80 -2.66 6.87
N GLU A 162 2.28 -3.86 6.64
CA GLU A 162 2.95 -4.93 5.90
C GLU A 162 3.31 -4.47 4.48
N PHE A 163 2.35 -3.90 3.76
CA PHE A 163 2.59 -3.32 2.43
C PHE A 163 3.69 -2.25 2.44
N ILE A 164 3.66 -1.32 3.41
CA ILE A 164 4.68 -0.26 3.52
C ILE A 164 6.05 -0.85 3.82
N HIS A 165 6.12 -1.81 4.73
CA HIS A 165 7.37 -2.47 5.09
C HIS A 165 7.97 -3.17 3.87
N GLU A 166 7.16 -3.92 3.13
CA GLU A 166 7.59 -4.62 1.92
C GLU A 166 8.11 -3.68 0.84
N VAL A 167 7.38 -2.61 0.53
CA VAL A 167 7.83 -1.63 -0.47
C VAL A 167 9.12 -0.94 -0.02
N ASN A 168 9.28 -0.64 1.26
CA ASN A 168 10.54 -0.10 1.78
C ASN A 168 11.70 -1.09 1.65
N THR A 169 11.46 -2.40 1.82
CA THR A 169 12.49 -3.41 1.57
C THR A 169 12.94 -3.39 0.12
N TYR A 170 12.01 -3.26 -0.84
CA TYR A 170 12.38 -3.18 -2.27
C TYR A 170 13.10 -1.90 -2.68
N ILE A 171 12.86 -0.77 -2.01
CA ILE A 171 13.52 0.51 -2.32
C ILE A 171 14.98 0.54 -1.80
N ASN A 172 15.27 -0.19 -0.72
CA ASN A 172 16.58 -0.17 -0.05
C ASN A 172 17.53 -1.30 -0.50
N ILE A 173 17.12 -2.12 -1.48
CA ILE A 173 17.97 -3.10 -2.18
C ILE A 173 18.59 -2.42 -3.41
#